data_AF-W2SC22-F1
#
_entry.id   AF-W2SC22-F1
#
_cell.length_a   1.000
_cell.length_b   1.000
_cell.length_c   1.000
_cell.angle_alpha   90.00
_cell.angle_beta   90.00
_cell.angle_gamma   90.00
#
_symmetry.space_group_name_H-M   'P 1'
#
loop_
_entity.id
_entity.type
_entity.pdbx_description
1 polymer ?
#
loop_
_entity_poly.entity_id
_entity_poly.type
_entity_poly.pdbx_seq_one_letter_code
_entity_poly.pdbx_strand_id
1 'polypeptide(L)'
;MLGALKGKPWVIGLACFLTLVLFYTVASQNKISVPRLNPASPSWEFVTERDERNLGLSEEQCQLAFPDQYAEITRARIWHESQGGIQESQIKLWTEEPDKAHGQIRILIYDGDLYIVGEKQGVVDRTRYLNGAAMIYRAITSIPDPRVLPNVEFTLDRMDHPNPEPQRPGRTAWAWTRHVSDNNTWVMPDFNGWASSGWDTVGGYRAFREKTKATIQPFNTKTPKLLWRGQINVGQKISPPRVALLEAAQDQPWSDVGEIHWGKAGGVVAMEDHCNWQFLAHTEGNSWSGRLRNLVNCNSAIVIHNPLEWVAHFYPLLNPSGPAQNYIPAAANWTDLRDIMTHYLSPAGQADAARIATNTQAFFRDRYMTPAAEACYIRRMIYEWAKVQRWEPRLFKPATDKDGKPTGGEKMRGFSWERFAWRPPPAFKIPPPPDDYFFRSDKVDFED
;
A
#
# COMPACT_ATOMS: atom_id res chain seq x y z
N MET A 1 -38.09 79.03 -52.41
CA MET A 1 -38.79 80.32 -52.27
C MET A 1 -39.75 80.19 -51.11
N LEU A 2 -39.58 81.03 -50.07
CA LEU A 2 -40.46 81.26 -48.89
C LEU A 2 -40.71 80.05 -47.95
N GLY A 3 -40.59 80.14 -46.62
CA GLY A 3 -40.28 81.25 -45.73
C GLY A 3 -40.61 80.89 -44.27
N ALA A 4 -39.68 81.22 -43.37
CA ALA A 4 -39.82 81.68 -41.98
C ALA A 4 -40.63 80.90 -40.91
N LEU A 5 -39.87 80.27 -40.00
CA LEU A 5 -39.71 80.58 -38.56
C LEU A 5 -40.84 81.32 -37.82
N LYS A 6 -41.22 80.81 -36.63
CA LYS A 6 -40.97 81.44 -35.30
C LYS A 6 -41.64 80.67 -34.15
N GLY A 7 -40.93 80.50 -33.03
CA GLY A 7 -41.52 80.19 -31.71
C GLY A 7 -40.76 79.17 -30.84
N LYS A 8 -39.70 79.59 -30.14
CA LYS A 8 -39.26 79.00 -28.84
C LYS A 8 -40.05 79.73 -27.71
N PRO A 9 -39.93 79.42 -26.39
CA PRO A 9 -39.19 78.34 -25.70
C PRO A 9 -39.92 77.71 -24.46
N TRP A 10 -39.28 76.67 -23.89
CA TRP A 10 -39.10 76.40 -22.44
C TRP A 10 -40.15 75.64 -21.61
N VAL A 11 -39.57 74.85 -20.68
CA VAL A 11 -40.11 74.23 -19.46
C VAL A 11 -40.72 72.82 -19.54
N ILE A 12 -39.98 71.82 -20.04
CA ILE A 12 -40.11 70.41 -19.55
C ILE A 12 -38.73 69.70 -19.58
N GLY A 13 -37.67 70.39 -19.14
CA GLY A 13 -36.28 69.89 -19.25
C GLY A 13 -35.53 69.69 -17.94
N LEU A 14 -36.14 69.93 -16.78
CA LEU A 14 -35.45 69.85 -15.48
C LEU A 14 -35.91 68.70 -14.58
N ALA A 15 -37.08 68.09 -14.82
CA ALA A 15 -37.60 67.00 -13.98
C ALA A 15 -37.10 65.61 -14.39
N CYS A 16 -36.68 65.41 -15.65
CA CYS A 16 -36.16 64.12 -16.13
C CYS A 16 -34.65 63.94 -15.95
N PHE A 17 -33.89 65.01 -15.69
CA PHE A 17 -32.43 64.90 -15.50
C PHE A 17 -32.04 64.65 -14.03
N LEU A 18 -32.87 65.09 -13.07
CA LEU A 18 -32.62 64.86 -11.64
C LEU A 18 -33.02 63.44 -11.18
N THR A 19 -33.95 62.78 -11.86
CA THR A 19 -34.32 61.38 -11.57
C THR A 19 -33.33 60.36 -12.16
N LEU A 20 -32.65 60.69 -13.26
CA LEU A 20 -31.64 59.82 -13.87
C LEU A 20 -30.26 59.86 -13.16
N VAL A 21 -29.89 60.96 -12.51
CA VAL A 21 -28.64 61.06 -11.75
C VAL A 21 -28.75 60.39 -10.37
N LEU A 22 -29.92 60.46 -9.71
CA LEU A 22 -30.16 59.77 -8.43
C LEU A 22 -30.20 58.24 -8.56
N PHE A 23 -30.63 57.69 -9.69
CA PHE A 23 -30.52 56.25 -9.95
C PHE A 23 -29.10 55.79 -10.29
N TYR A 24 -28.27 56.65 -10.88
CA TYR A 24 -26.86 56.31 -11.14
C TYR A 24 -25.97 56.41 -9.89
N THR A 25 -26.28 57.29 -8.93
CA THR A 25 -25.50 57.39 -7.68
C THR A 25 -25.92 56.40 -6.60
N VAL A 26 -27.15 55.88 -6.62
CA VAL A 26 -27.59 54.83 -5.68
C VAL A 26 -27.31 53.41 -6.22
N ALA A 27 -27.20 53.22 -7.54
CA ALA A 27 -26.78 51.95 -8.14
C ALA A 27 -25.26 51.70 -8.13
N SER A 28 -24.44 52.66 -7.65
CA SER A 28 -22.97 52.51 -7.58
C SER A 28 -22.41 52.27 -6.16
N GLN A 29 -23.25 52.09 -5.14
CA GLN A 29 -22.79 51.86 -3.75
C GLN A 29 -23.27 50.56 -3.10
N ASN A 30 -23.94 49.67 -3.82
CA ASN A 30 -24.07 48.27 -3.42
C ASN A 30 -23.21 47.38 -4.33
N LYS A 31 -21.89 47.57 -4.27
CA LYS A 31 -21.02 46.40 -4.38
C LYS A 31 -21.32 45.61 -3.13
N ILE A 32 -22.19 44.61 -3.24
CA ILE A 32 -22.12 43.45 -2.36
C ILE A 32 -20.65 43.07 -2.41
N SER A 33 -19.92 43.37 -1.34
CA SER A 33 -18.68 42.71 -1.06
C SER A 33 -19.07 41.26 -0.85
N VAL A 34 -19.18 40.52 -1.95
CA VAL A 34 -18.85 39.10 -1.95
C VAL A 34 -17.55 39.08 -1.17
N PRO A 35 -17.47 38.37 -0.04
CA PRO A 35 -16.18 38.20 0.60
C PRO A 35 -15.26 37.81 -0.54
N ARG A 36 -14.24 38.63 -0.85
CA ARG A 36 -13.10 38.06 -1.54
C ARG A 36 -12.75 36.93 -0.61
N LEU A 37 -13.00 35.70 -1.04
CA LEU A 37 -12.33 34.56 -0.46
C LEU A 37 -10.89 35.04 -0.39
N ASN A 38 -10.43 35.25 0.85
CA ASN A 38 -9.02 35.41 1.10
C ASN A 38 -8.33 34.34 0.27
N PRO A 39 -7.21 34.71 -0.40
CA PRO A 39 -6.59 33.87 -1.41
C PRO A 39 -6.57 32.45 -0.89
N ALA A 40 -7.08 31.52 -1.73
CA ALA A 40 -7.16 30.10 -1.47
C ALA A 40 -6.13 29.72 -0.41
N SER A 41 -6.59 29.12 0.70
CA SER A 41 -5.71 28.48 1.69
C SER A 41 -4.50 27.95 0.93
N PRO A 42 -3.27 28.42 1.24
CA PRO A 42 -2.12 28.20 0.36
C PRO A 42 -2.16 26.75 -0.06
N SER A 43 -2.30 26.51 -1.37
CA SER A 43 -2.60 25.20 -1.93
C SER A 43 -1.65 24.20 -1.28
N TRP A 44 -2.17 23.35 -0.41
CA TRP A 44 -1.32 22.50 0.40
C TRP A 44 -0.54 21.58 -0.53
N GLU A 45 0.77 21.51 -0.35
CA GLU A 45 1.65 20.59 -1.08
C GLU A 45 2.32 19.63 -0.10
N PHE A 46 2.59 18.42 -0.55
CA PHE A 46 3.30 17.43 0.25
C PHE A 46 4.78 17.79 0.33
N VAL A 47 5.28 18.05 1.54
CA VAL A 47 6.69 18.32 1.83
C VAL A 47 7.20 17.16 2.66
N THR A 48 8.15 16.38 2.12
CA THR A 48 8.62 15.14 2.72
C THR A 48 9.00 15.32 4.19
N GLU A 49 9.86 16.29 4.53
CA GLU A 49 10.35 16.50 5.90
C GLU A 49 9.23 16.79 6.90
N ARG A 50 8.14 17.42 6.45
CA ARG A 50 6.98 17.76 7.27
C ARG A 50 5.98 16.61 7.33
N ASP A 51 5.70 15.98 6.20
CA ASP A 51 4.48 15.20 5.99
C ASP A 51 4.70 13.69 5.88
N GLU A 52 5.92 13.19 5.63
CA GLU A 52 6.15 11.73 5.56
C GLU A 52 5.69 11.00 6.84
N ARG A 53 5.75 11.75 7.94
CA ARG A 53 5.32 11.50 9.33
C ARG A 53 3.83 11.47 9.58
N ASN A 54 3.10 12.23 8.78
CA ASN A 54 1.76 12.66 9.11
C ASN A 54 0.77 11.59 8.70
N LEU A 55 0.52 10.65 9.60
CA LEU A 55 -0.46 9.59 9.36
C LEU A 55 -1.88 10.14 9.24
N GLY A 56 -2.15 11.33 9.80
CA GLY A 56 -3.47 11.97 9.86
C GLY A 56 -3.85 12.86 8.69
N LEU A 57 -3.14 12.77 7.54
CA LEU A 57 -3.53 13.51 6.34
C LEU A 57 -5.00 13.27 5.98
N SER A 58 -5.72 14.36 5.70
CA SER A 58 -7.10 14.34 5.23
C SER A 58 -7.22 13.64 3.87
N GLU A 59 -8.44 13.25 3.46
CA GLU A 59 -8.64 12.62 2.16
C GLU A 59 -8.16 13.50 1.00
N GLU A 60 -8.44 14.81 1.04
CA GLU A 60 -7.96 15.77 0.04
C GLU A 60 -6.43 15.81 -0.02
N GLN A 61 -5.76 15.88 1.13
CA GLN A 61 -4.30 15.86 1.20
C GLN A 61 -3.72 14.53 0.69
N CYS A 62 -4.35 13.40 1.02
CA CYS A 62 -3.94 12.09 0.51
C CYS A 62 -4.02 12.03 -1.03
N GLN A 63 -5.10 12.55 -1.62
CA GLN A 63 -5.29 12.58 -3.07
C GLN A 63 -4.28 13.52 -3.77
N LEU A 64 -4.01 14.69 -3.19
CA LEU A 64 -3.00 15.62 -3.69
C LEU A 64 -1.58 15.05 -3.57
N ALA A 65 -1.27 14.39 -2.45
CA ALA A 65 0.05 13.85 -2.18
C ALA A 65 0.35 12.60 -3.02
N PHE A 66 -0.62 11.71 -3.21
CA PHE A 66 -0.40 10.37 -3.77
C PHE A 66 -1.40 10.00 -4.87
N PRO A 67 -1.55 10.79 -5.93
CA PRO A 67 -2.60 10.58 -6.94
C PRO A 67 -2.53 9.21 -7.63
N ASP A 68 -1.32 8.66 -7.81
CA ASP A 68 -1.12 7.46 -8.63
C ASP A 68 -1.21 6.14 -7.83
N GLN A 69 -1.20 6.20 -6.49
CA GLN A 69 -1.00 4.99 -5.66
C GLN A 69 -2.20 4.02 -5.64
N TYR A 70 -3.36 4.43 -6.13
CA TYR A 70 -4.62 3.72 -5.91
C TYR A 70 -5.03 2.77 -7.05
N ALA A 71 -4.13 2.47 -7.98
CA ALA A 71 -4.42 1.63 -9.15
C ALA A 71 -4.96 0.23 -8.75
N GLU A 72 -4.33 -0.44 -7.79
CA GLU A 72 -4.76 -1.77 -7.34
C GLU A 72 -6.11 -1.76 -6.60
N ILE A 73 -6.36 -0.73 -5.79
CA ILE A 73 -7.66 -0.54 -5.13
C ILE A 73 -8.76 -0.33 -6.18
N THR A 74 -8.48 0.52 -7.17
CA THR A 74 -9.43 0.84 -8.24
C THR A 74 -9.75 -0.39 -9.09
N ARG A 75 -8.73 -1.18 -9.46
CA ARG A 75 -8.89 -2.46 -10.16
C ARG A 75 -9.80 -3.40 -9.37
N ALA A 76 -9.49 -3.66 -8.10
CA ALA A 76 -10.25 -4.59 -7.27
C ALA A 76 -11.71 -4.15 -7.12
N ARG A 77 -11.94 -2.85 -6.86
CA ARG A 77 -13.28 -2.26 -6.78
C ARG A 77 -14.09 -2.46 -8.07
N ILE A 78 -13.53 -2.07 -9.22
CA ILE A 78 -14.21 -2.19 -10.53
C ILE A 78 -14.55 -3.65 -10.82
N TRP A 79 -13.62 -4.57 -10.58
CA TRP A 79 -13.86 -6.00 -10.75
C TRP A 79 -15.04 -6.46 -9.89
N HIS A 80 -15.00 -6.24 -8.58
CA HIS A 80 -16.05 -6.71 -7.68
C HIS A 80 -17.40 -6.03 -7.94
N GLU A 81 -17.41 -4.74 -8.29
CA GLU A 81 -18.62 -4.05 -8.72
C GLU A 81 -19.26 -4.72 -9.95
N SER A 82 -18.45 -5.11 -10.94
CA SER A 82 -18.93 -5.83 -12.13
C SER A 82 -19.49 -7.22 -11.82
N GLN A 83 -19.08 -7.83 -10.70
CA GLN A 83 -19.58 -9.13 -10.23
C GLN A 83 -20.81 -9.02 -9.32
N GLY A 84 -21.37 -7.81 -9.16
CA GLY A 84 -22.53 -7.53 -8.28
C GLY A 84 -22.15 -7.14 -6.84
N GLY A 85 -20.85 -7.03 -6.54
CA GLY A 85 -20.31 -6.74 -5.22
C GLY A 85 -19.85 -7.99 -4.47
N ILE A 86 -19.35 -7.78 -3.26
CA ILE A 86 -18.83 -8.80 -2.35
C ILE A 86 -19.92 -9.20 -1.38
N GLN A 87 -20.15 -10.50 -1.26
CA GLN A 87 -21.07 -11.12 -0.31
C GLN A 87 -20.35 -11.56 0.95
N GLU A 88 -21.05 -11.56 2.10
CA GLU A 88 -20.47 -11.95 3.38
C GLU A 88 -19.87 -13.38 3.35
N SER A 89 -20.49 -14.27 2.58
CA SER A 89 -20.02 -15.65 2.42
C SER A 89 -18.61 -15.72 1.83
N GLN A 90 -18.19 -14.74 1.02
CA GLN A 90 -16.90 -14.72 0.31
C GLN A 90 -15.71 -14.39 1.23
N ILE A 91 -15.95 -13.77 2.38
CA ILE A 91 -14.93 -13.39 3.35
C ILE A 91 -14.86 -14.31 4.56
N LYS A 92 -15.69 -15.35 4.65
CA LYS A 92 -15.71 -16.27 5.79
C LYS A 92 -14.36 -16.97 5.98
N LEU A 93 -13.92 -17.08 7.23
CA LEU A 93 -12.78 -17.93 7.59
C LEU A 93 -13.08 -19.38 7.22
N TRP A 94 -12.11 -20.01 6.60
CA TRP A 94 -12.32 -21.31 5.98
C TRP A 94 -11.64 -22.41 6.77
N THR A 95 -12.47 -23.12 7.51
CA THR A 95 -12.01 -24.01 8.56
C THR A 95 -11.81 -25.46 8.07
N GLU A 96 -12.34 -25.79 6.89
CA GLU A 96 -12.21 -27.10 6.22
C GLU A 96 -11.38 -27.03 4.93
N GLU A 97 -10.67 -25.92 4.71
CA GLU A 97 -9.78 -25.74 3.57
C GLU A 97 -8.80 -26.92 3.48
N PRO A 98 -8.62 -27.56 2.31
CA PRO A 98 -7.75 -28.73 2.17
C PRO A 98 -6.30 -28.41 2.56
N ASP A 99 -5.87 -27.20 2.22
CA ASP A 99 -4.58 -26.62 2.54
C ASP A 99 -4.65 -25.83 3.85
N LYS A 100 -4.62 -26.55 4.97
CA LYS A 100 -4.80 -25.97 6.30
C LYS A 100 -3.58 -25.14 6.80
N ALA A 101 -2.68 -24.70 5.92
CA ALA A 101 -1.51 -23.89 6.23
C ALA A 101 -1.75 -22.36 6.25
N HIS A 102 -2.85 -21.86 5.66
CA HIS A 102 -3.14 -20.43 5.60
C HIS A 102 -3.64 -19.85 6.92
N GLY A 103 -2.88 -18.88 7.46
CA GLY A 103 -3.30 -18.12 8.63
C GLY A 103 -4.11 -16.88 8.23
N GLN A 104 -5.26 -16.67 8.87
CA GLN A 104 -6.22 -15.62 8.50
C GLN A 104 -6.80 -14.97 9.76
N ILE A 105 -7.15 -13.69 9.64
CA ILE A 105 -8.00 -13.01 10.62
C ILE A 105 -9.17 -12.34 9.90
N ARG A 106 -10.35 -12.41 10.52
CA ARG A 106 -11.54 -11.66 10.09
C ARG A 106 -11.58 -10.37 10.90
N ILE A 107 -11.54 -9.24 10.20
CA ILE A 107 -11.45 -7.91 10.77
C ILE A 107 -12.76 -7.19 10.53
N LEU A 108 -13.26 -6.54 11.58
CA LEU A 108 -14.40 -5.63 11.54
C LEU A 108 -13.90 -4.24 11.94
N ILE A 109 -14.12 -3.26 11.07
CA ILE A 109 -14.02 -1.84 11.40
C ILE A 109 -15.45 -1.36 11.65
N TYR A 110 -15.72 -0.84 12.84
CA TYR A 110 -17.06 -0.43 13.24
C TYR A 110 -16.99 0.84 14.08
N ASP A 111 -17.68 1.90 13.66
CA ASP A 111 -17.71 3.22 14.31
C ASP A 111 -16.31 3.76 14.65
N GLY A 112 -15.36 3.60 13.72
CA GLY A 112 -13.99 4.06 13.88
C GLY A 112 -13.09 3.18 14.78
N ASP A 113 -13.58 2.05 15.27
CA ASP A 113 -12.80 1.09 16.06
C ASP A 113 -12.46 -0.19 15.27
N LEU A 114 -11.36 -0.86 15.66
CA LEU A 114 -10.87 -2.08 15.05
C LEU A 114 -11.14 -3.31 15.94
N TYR A 115 -11.89 -4.28 15.40
CA TYR A 115 -12.23 -5.53 16.07
C TYR A 115 -11.74 -6.73 15.26
N ILE A 116 -11.29 -7.76 15.97
CA ILE A 116 -10.96 -9.06 15.38
C ILE A 116 -12.09 -10.02 15.71
N VAL A 117 -12.88 -10.37 14.69
CA VAL A 117 -14.09 -11.19 14.81
C VAL A 117 -13.86 -12.65 14.45
N GLY A 118 -12.64 -13.03 14.07
CA GLY A 118 -12.25 -14.44 13.94
C GLY A 118 -10.76 -14.60 13.66
N GLU A 119 -10.20 -15.75 14.02
CA GLU A 119 -8.80 -16.09 13.76
C GLU A 119 -8.68 -17.57 13.35
N LYS A 120 -7.96 -17.81 12.26
CA LYS A 120 -7.49 -19.13 11.84
C LYS A 120 -5.97 -19.13 11.95
N GLN A 121 -5.40 -19.99 12.80
CA GLN A 121 -3.95 -20.17 12.86
C GLN A 121 -3.43 -20.85 11.59
N GLY A 122 -2.20 -20.55 11.18
CA GLY A 122 -1.54 -21.18 10.03
C GLY A 122 -0.04 -21.33 10.28
N VAL A 123 0.71 -21.78 9.28
CA VAL A 123 2.13 -22.11 9.44
C VAL A 123 3.06 -20.90 9.47
N VAL A 124 2.69 -19.84 8.76
CA VAL A 124 3.46 -18.59 8.75
C VAL A 124 3.25 -17.86 10.07
N ASP A 125 4.24 -17.08 10.51
CA ASP A 125 4.21 -16.36 11.78
C ASP A 125 2.95 -15.47 11.96
N ARG A 126 2.30 -15.60 13.13
CA ARG A 126 1.18 -14.76 13.59
C ARG A 126 1.50 -13.28 13.56
N THR A 127 2.77 -12.90 13.75
CA THR A 127 3.19 -11.50 13.74
C THR A 127 2.85 -10.76 12.45
N ARG A 128 2.76 -11.45 11.30
CA ARG A 128 2.49 -10.80 10.01
C ARG A 128 1.14 -10.09 9.94
N TYR A 129 0.04 -10.78 10.27
CA TYR A 129 -1.26 -10.09 10.31
C TYR A 129 -1.39 -9.16 11.52
N LEU A 130 -0.62 -9.35 12.59
CA LEU A 130 -0.61 -8.41 13.71
C LEU A 130 0.02 -7.08 13.29
N ASN A 131 1.13 -7.15 12.54
CA ASN A 131 1.77 -5.98 11.95
C ASN A 131 0.85 -5.29 10.93
N GLY A 132 0.16 -6.06 10.08
CA GLY A 132 -0.86 -5.49 9.18
C GLY A 132 -2.05 -4.85 9.91
N ALA A 133 -2.58 -5.50 10.95
CA ALA A 133 -3.64 -4.93 11.79
C ALA A 133 -3.16 -3.69 12.55
N ALA A 134 -1.89 -3.63 12.97
CA ALA A 134 -1.29 -2.43 13.56
C ALA A 134 -1.21 -1.28 12.55
N MET A 135 -0.93 -1.58 11.27
CA MET A 135 -0.98 -0.59 10.17
C MET A 135 -2.41 -0.04 9.98
N ILE A 136 -3.41 -0.93 9.99
CA ILE A 136 -4.83 -0.56 9.92
C ILE A 136 -5.20 0.33 11.11
N TYR A 137 -4.87 -0.11 12.31
CA TYR A 137 -5.16 0.61 13.54
C TYR A 137 -4.58 2.03 13.54
N ARG A 138 -3.30 2.21 13.16
CA ARG A 138 -2.70 3.55 13.07
C ARG A 138 -3.31 4.40 11.95
N ALA A 139 -3.77 3.79 10.86
CA ALA A 139 -4.41 4.52 9.76
C ALA A 139 -5.79 5.05 10.16
N ILE A 140 -6.52 4.31 11.01
CA ILE A 140 -7.83 4.68 11.55
C ILE A 140 -7.68 5.74 12.66
N THR A 141 -6.85 5.48 13.67
CA THR A 141 -6.77 6.30 14.89
C THR A 141 -6.01 7.62 14.72
N SER A 142 -5.34 7.82 13.57
CA SER A 142 -4.55 9.03 13.32
C SER A 142 -5.34 10.20 12.73
N ILE A 143 -6.59 10.00 12.30
CA ILE A 143 -7.45 11.08 11.81
C ILE A 143 -8.29 11.69 12.95
N PRO A 144 -8.71 12.96 12.85
CA PRO A 144 -9.40 13.65 13.95
C PRO A 144 -10.71 12.99 14.41
N ASP A 145 -11.49 12.45 13.49
CA ASP A 145 -12.70 11.68 13.79
C ASP A 145 -12.69 10.35 13.00
N PRO A 146 -12.29 9.24 13.63
CA PRO A 146 -12.25 7.92 12.98
C PRO A 146 -13.62 7.41 12.48
N ARG A 147 -14.73 7.92 13.04
CA ARG A 147 -16.11 7.49 12.71
C ARG A 147 -16.56 7.93 11.32
N VAL A 148 -15.79 8.81 10.66
CA VAL A 148 -16.00 9.17 9.25
C VAL A 148 -15.62 8.03 8.30
N LEU A 149 -14.90 7.01 8.78
CA LEU A 149 -14.62 5.80 8.01
C LEU A 149 -15.85 4.88 8.05
N PRO A 150 -16.26 4.29 6.92
CA PRO A 150 -17.41 3.40 6.87
C PRO A 150 -17.14 2.11 7.65
N ASN A 151 -18.22 1.50 8.15
CA ASN A 151 -18.16 0.16 8.72
C ASN A 151 -17.84 -0.85 7.60
N VAL A 152 -16.80 -1.65 7.80
CA VAL A 152 -16.38 -2.67 6.83
C VAL A 152 -15.96 -3.94 7.54
N GLU A 153 -16.16 -5.06 6.86
CA GLU A 153 -15.72 -6.35 7.35
C GLU A 153 -15.03 -7.13 6.24
N PHE A 154 -13.87 -7.71 6.54
CA PHE A 154 -13.04 -8.39 5.55
C PHE A 154 -12.15 -9.44 6.22
N THR A 155 -11.59 -10.35 5.42
CA THR A 155 -10.55 -11.28 5.87
C THR A 155 -9.19 -10.83 5.37
N LEU A 156 -8.21 -10.79 6.26
CA LEU A 156 -6.80 -10.56 5.96
C LEU A 156 -6.06 -11.90 6.01
N ASP A 157 -5.46 -12.29 4.88
CA ASP A 157 -4.63 -13.49 4.78
C ASP A 157 -3.15 -13.15 4.98
N ARG A 158 -2.45 -13.92 5.82
CA ARG A 158 -1.05 -13.67 6.19
C ARG A 158 -0.02 -14.36 5.30
N MET A 159 -0.44 -15.24 4.40
CA MET A 159 0.44 -16.02 3.55
C MET A 159 1.09 -15.18 2.45
N ASP A 160 2.16 -15.73 1.87
CA ASP A 160 2.87 -15.12 0.75
C ASP A 160 1.97 -14.98 -0.50
N HIS A 161 1.00 -15.85 -0.71
CA HIS A 161 -0.09 -15.62 -1.66
C HIS A 161 -1.40 -15.96 -0.97
N PRO A 162 -2.49 -15.22 -1.23
CA PRO A 162 -3.70 -15.40 -0.46
C PRO A 162 -4.54 -16.59 -0.88
N ASN A 163 -4.34 -17.13 -2.09
CA ASN A 163 -5.17 -18.20 -2.63
C ASN A 163 -4.48 -19.55 -2.45
N PRO A 164 -5.00 -20.44 -1.59
CA PRO A 164 -4.55 -21.82 -1.54
C PRO A 164 -5.07 -22.62 -2.73
N GLU A 165 -4.51 -23.80 -2.94
CA GLU A 165 -4.97 -24.77 -3.92
C GLU A 165 -5.68 -25.94 -3.24
N PRO A 166 -6.91 -26.32 -3.65
CA PRO A 166 -7.75 -25.65 -4.64
C PRO A 166 -8.32 -24.30 -4.14
N GLN A 167 -8.42 -23.32 -5.04
CA GLN A 167 -9.01 -22.02 -4.72
C GLN A 167 -10.52 -22.15 -4.55
N ARG A 168 -11.05 -21.56 -3.48
CA ARG A 168 -12.49 -21.37 -3.33
C ARG A 168 -13.05 -20.44 -4.40
N PRO A 169 -14.12 -20.82 -5.11
CA PRO A 169 -14.86 -19.90 -5.96
C PRO A 169 -15.36 -18.67 -5.19
N GLY A 170 -14.97 -17.49 -5.67
CA GLY A 170 -15.39 -16.21 -5.11
C GLY A 170 -14.72 -15.78 -3.81
N ARG A 171 -13.74 -16.53 -3.27
CA ARG A 171 -13.00 -16.09 -2.07
C ARG A 171 -12.40 -14.71 -2.31
N THR A 172 -12.64 -13.82 -1.36
CA THR A 172 -12.17 -12.44 -1.40
C THR A 172 -11.47 -12.12 -0.09
N ALA A 173 -10.23 -11.65 -0.18
CA ALA A 173 -9.42 -11.32 0.98
C ALA A 173 -8.57 -10.08 0.70
N TRP A 174 -8.22 -9.38 1.77
CA TRP A 174 -7.10 -8.46 1.78
C TRP A 174 -5.82 -9.28 1.93
N ALA A 175 -4.81 -8.95 1.15
CA ALA A 175 -3.54 -9.66 1.13
C ALA A 175 -2.40 -8.73 0.72
N TRP A 176 -1.17 -9.19 0.90
CA TRP A 176 0.02 -8.39 0.60
C TRP A 176 0.37 -8.32 -0.89
N THR A 177 -0.11 -9.31 -1.65
CA THR A 177 0.12 -9.45 -3.08
C THR A 177 -1.05 -10.19 -3.72
N ARG A 178 -1.08 -10.17 -5.05
CA ARG A 178 -1.86 -11.08 -5.89
C ARG A 178 -1.01 -11.56 -7.07
N HIS A 179 -1.34 -12.71 -7.64
CA HIS A 179 -0.86 -13.05 -8.97
C HIS A 179 -1.56 -12.16 -10.01
N VAL A 180 -0.93 -11.87 -11.15
CA VAL A 180 -1.52 -11.00 -12.19
C VAL A 180 -2.89 -11.47 -12.69
N SER A 181 -3.13 -12.79 -12.67
CA SER A 181 -4.41 -13.42 -13.05
C SER A 181 -5.48 -13.43 -11.96
N ASP A 182 -5.12 -13.13 -10.70
CA ASP A 182 -6.07 -13.13 -9.59
C ASP A 182 -6.78 -11.78 -9.49
N ASN A 183 -8.07 -11.77 -9.82
CA ASN A 183 -8.87 -10.55 -9.72
C ASN A 183 -9.55 -10.37 -8.35
N ASN A 184 -9.70 -11.43 -7.56
CA ASN A 184 -10.51 -11.40 -6.34
C ASN A 184 -9.80 -10.74 -5.16
N THR A 185 -8.47 -10.85 -5.10
CA THR A 185 -7.68 -10.28 -4.01
C THR A 185 -7.65 -8.76 -4.02
N TRP A 186 -7.77 -8.16 -2.84
CA TRP A 186 -7.48 -6.75 -2.57
C TRP A 186 -6.06 -6.61 -2.04
N VAL A 187 -5.20 -5.92 -2.77
CA VAL A 187 -3.78 -5.78 -2.40
C VAL A 187 -3.62 -4.62 -1.41
N MET A 188 -3.21 -4.97 -0.20
CA MET A 188 -2.89 -4.08 0.91
C MET A 188 -1.37 -3.87 1.01
N PRO A 189 -0.88 -2.75 1.59
CA PRO A 189 0.52 -2.64 1.96
C PRO A 189 0.96 -3.81 2.85
N ASP A 190 2.12 -4.37 2.55
CA ASP A 190 2.64 -5.54 3.25
C ASP A 190 3.06 -5.21 4.68
N PHE A 191 3.06 -6.23 5.54
CA PHE A 191 3.34 -6.12 6.98
C PHE A 191 4.68 -5.44 7.32
N ASN A 192 5.66 -5.42 6.41
CA ASN A 192 6.94 -4.73 6.64
C ASN A 192 6.80 -3.22 6.72
N GLY A 193 5.65 -2.63 6.33
CA GLY A 193 5.36 -1.22 6.57
C GLY A 193 5.26 -0.86 8.06
N TRP A 194 4.91 -1.84 8.91
CA TRP A 194 5.05 -1.75 10.36
C TRP A 194 6.40 -2.28 10.81
N ALA A 195 6.61 -3.59 10.68
CA ALA A 195 7.84 -4.28 11.06
C ALA A 195 7.99 -5.61 10.31
N SER A 196 9.25 -6.03 10.12
CA SER A 196 9.52 -7.39 9.68
C SER A 196 9.22 -8.43 10.77
N SER A 197 9.21 -9.70 10.40
CA SER A 197 8.97 -10.79 11.35
C SER A 197 10.06 -10.83 12.43
N GLY A 198 9.72 -11.29 13.64
CA GLY A 198 10.60 -11.16 14.82
C GLY A 198 11.95 -11.87 14.75
N TRP A 199 12.17 -12.73 13.75
CA TRP A 199 13.43 -13.41 13.49
C TRP A 199 14.36 -12.65 12.52
N ASP A 200 13.88 -11.59 11.88
CA ASP A 200 14.65 -10.76 10.95
C ASP A 200 15.33 -9.57 11.65
N THR A 201 16.42 -9.07 11.09
CA THR A 201 17.24 -7.98 11.64
C THR A 201 16.81 -6.58 11.20
N VAL A 202 15.92 -6.47 10.19
CA VAL A 202 15.40 -5.19 9.67
C VAL A 202 14.61 -4.44 10.74
N GLY A 203 13.68 -5.14 11.42
CA GLY A 203 12.84 -4.57 12.47
C GLY A 203 11.74 -3.65 11.92
N GLY A 204 11.35 -2.65 12.71
CA GLY A 204 10.32 -1.68 12.34
C GLY A 204 10.74 -0.79 11.17
N TYR A 205 9.84 -0.56 10.20
CA TYR A 205 10.18 0.21 8.99
C TYR A 205 10.74 1.60 9.30
N ARG A 206 10.18 2.25 10.32
CA ARG A 206 10.67 3.54 10.77
C ARG A 206 12.09 3.45 11.34
N ALA A 207 12.33 2.48 12.21
CA ALA A 207 13.66 2.26 12.79
C ALA A 207 14.68 1.93 11.70
N PHE A 208 14.30 1.13 10.71
CA PHE A 208 15.10 0.90 9.50
C PHE A 208 15.45 2.21 8.79
N ARG A 209 14.47 3.06 8.45
CA ARG A 209 14.73 4.34 7.77
C ARG A 209 15.65 5.26 8.58
N GLU A 210 15.53 5.29 9.91
CA GLU A 210 16.44 6.06 10.77
C GLU A 210 17.87 5.50 10.74
N LYS A 211 18.06 4.17 10.81
CA LYS A 211 19.37 3.53 10.68
C LYS A 211 20.00 3.83 9.32
N THR A 212 19.22 3.75 8.25
CA THR A 212 19.67 3.96 6.87
C THR A 212 20.19 5.38 6.61
N LYS A 213 19.81 6.38 7.40
CA LYS A 213 20.40 7.74 7.31
C LYS A 213 21.92 7.74 7.53
N ALA A 214 22.45 6.79 8.30
CA ALA A 214 23.89 6.66 8.53
C ALA A 214 24.64 5.97 7.37
N THR A 215 23.93 5.27 6.46
CA THR A 215 24.52 4.50 5.36
C THR A 215 24.20 5.07 3.97
N ILE A 216 23.19 5.94 3.86
CA ILE A 216 22.89 6.63 2.61
C ILE A 216 24.06 7.54 2.24
N GLN A 217 24.54 7.37 1.03
CA GLN A 217 25.60 8.15 0.42
C GLN A 217 25.28 8.46 -1.05
N PRO A 218 25.90 9.50 -1.65
CA PRO A 218 25.71 9.83 -3.07
C PRO A 218 25.98 8.63 -3.98
N PHE A 219 25.22 8.47 -5.07
CA PHE A 219 25.35 7.34 -6.00
C PHE A 219 26.78 7.11 -6.49
N ASN A 220 27.50 8.17 -6.84
CA ASN A 220 28.85 8.09 -7.41
C ASN A 220 29.93 7.66 -6.40
N THR A 221 29.64 7.62 -5.09
CA THR A 221 30.60 7.16 -4.07
C THR A 221 30.40 5.70 -3.68
N LYS A 222 29.33 5.07 -4.18
CA LYS A 222 28.98 3.68 -3.89
C LYS A 222 29.84 2.70 -4.69
N THR A 223 29.90 1.45 -4.23
CA THR A 223 30.53 0.34 -4.94
C THR A 223 29.85 0.12 -6.30
N PRO A 224 30.58 0.17 -7.43
CA PRO A 224 30.02 0.05 -8.78
C PRO A 224 29.77 -1.42 -9.16
N LYS A 225 28.91 -2.08 -8.39
CA LYS A 225 28.52 -3.48 -8.55
C LYS A 225 27.02 -3.68 -8.34
N LEU A 226 26.50 -4.78 -8.87
CA LEU A 226 25.14 -5.26 -8.60
C LEU A 226 25.13 -6.13 -7.35
N LEU A 227 24.45 -5.70 -6.30
CA LEU A 227 24.23 -6.49 -5.10
C LEU A 227 22.91 -7.27 -5.15
N TRP A 228 22.97 -8.54 -4.77
CA TRP A 228 21.81 -9.29 -4.31
C TRP A 228 22.23 -10.33 -3.27
N ARG A 229 21.43 -10.47 -2.22
CA ARG A 229 21.59 -11.52 -1.20
C ARG A 229 20.24 -12.13 -0.89
N GLY A 230 20.06 -13.43 -1.11
CA GLY A 230 18.77 -14.07 -0.81
C GLY A 230 18.83 -15.59 -0.95
N GLN A 231 17.76 -16.27 -0.55
CA GLN A 231 17.64 -17.71 -0.71
C GLN A 231 16.97 -18.05 -2.04
N ILE A 232 17.40 -19.11 -2.73
CA ILE A 232 16.66 -19.59 -3.92
C ILE A 232 15.45 -20.42 -3.53
N ASN A 233 15.52 -21.13 -2.39
CA ASN A 233 14.41 -21.90 -1.84
C ASN A 233 13.64 -21.05 -0.83
N VAL A 234 12.43 -20.62 -1.21
CA VAL A 234 11.55 -19.78 -0.38
C VAL A 234 10.20 -20.49 -0.26
N GLY A 235 9.77 -20.79 0.96
CA GLY A 235 8.52 -21.54 1.17
C GLY A 235 8.55 -22.95 0.57
N GLN A 236 9.73 -23.61 0.60
CA GLN A 236 9.99 -24.94 0.03
C GLN A 236 9.92 -25.03 -1.51
N LYS A 237 9.74 -23.90 -2.22
CA LYS A 237 9.80 -23.80 -3.68
C LYS A 237 11.09 -23.12 -4.14
N ILE A 238 11.70 -23.64 -5.19
CA ILE A 238 12.83 -22.99 -5.88
C ILE A 238 12.26 -21.87 -6.73
N SER A 239 12.73 -20.65 -6.52
CA SER A 239 12.32 -19.47 -7.29
C SER A 239 13.12 -19.37 -8.60
N PRO A 240 12.49 -19.58 -9.78
CA PRO A 240 13.18 -19.49 -11.06
C PRO A 240 13.93 -18.17 -11.31
N PRO A 241 13.34 -16.98 -11.05
CA PRO A 241 14.05 -15.72 -11.30
C PRO A 241 15.26 -15.51 -10.38
N ARG A 242 15.33 -16.17 -9.21
CA ARG A 242 16.52 -16.12 -8.33
C ARG A 242 17.65 -17.02 -8.81
N VAL A 243 17.31 -18.20 -9.30
CA VAL A 243 18.28 -19.12 -9.92
C VAL A 243 18.89 -18.47 -11.16
N ALA A 244 18.04 -17.95 -12.05
CA ALA A 244 18.50 -17.29 -13.27
C ALA A 244 19.37 -16.04 -12.98
N LEU A 245 19.07 -15.27 -11.94
CA LEU A 245 19.92 -14.15 -11.50
C LEU A 245 21.31 -14.62 -11.08
N LEU A 246 21.41 -15.71 -10.30
CA LEU A 246 22.70 -16.25 -9.86
C LEU A 246 23.52 -16.74 -11.05
N GLU A 247 22.90 -17.43 -12.00
CA GLU A 247 23.54 -17.91 -13.23
C GLU A 247 24.03 -16.75 -14.10
N ALA A 248 23.18 -15.74 -14.35
CA ALA A 248 23.55 -14.57 -15.16
C ALA A 248 24.65 -13.71 -14.53
N ALA A 249 24.75 -13.70 -13.20
CA ALA A 249 25.74 -12.93 -12.45
C ALA A 249 27.02 -13.73 -12.13
N GLN A 250 27.09 -15.01 -12.50
CA GLN A 250 28.24 -15.87 -12.23
C GLN A 250 29.49 -15.37 -12.95
N ASP A 251 30.60 -15.31 -12.20
CA ASP A 251 31.93 -14.91 -12.68
C ASP A 251 31.99 -13.54 -13.40
N GLN A 252 31.01 -12.67 -13.16
CA GLN A 252 31.00 -11.32 -13.72
C GLN A 252 31.74 -10.33 -12.81
N PRO A 253 32.60 -9.44 -13.35
CA PRO A 253 33.38 -8.49 -12.54
C PRO A 253 32.52 -7.47 -11.80
N TRP A 254 31.35 -7.15 -12.35
CA TRP A 254 30.35 -6.26 -11.74
C TRP A 254 29.45 -6.96 -10.71
N SER A 255 29.54 -8.28 -10.57
CA SER A 255 28.67 -9.03 -9.70
C SER A 255 29.12 -8.94 -8.25
N ASP A 256 28.15 -8.64 -7.41
CA ASP A 256 28.14 -8.96 -6.00
C ASP A 256 26.81 -9.64 -5.68
N VAL A 257 26.44 -10.65 -6.47
CA VAL A 257 25.21 -11.44 -6.32
C VAL A 257 25.57 -12.74 -5.62
N GLY A 258 24.82 -13.14 -4.59
CA GLY A 258 25.10 -14.37 -3.86
C GLY A 258 23.90 -14.94 -3.11
N GLU A 259 23.86 -16.27 -2.99
CA GLU A 259 22.85 -16.97 -2.19
C GLU A 259 23.18 -16.86 -0.68
N ILE A 260 22.13 -16.68 0.13
CA ILE A 260 22.22 -16.83 1.59
C ILE A 260 21.80 -18.25 1.99
N HIS A 261 22.61 -18.91 2.80
CA HIS A 261 22.23 -20.13 3.52
C HIS A 261 22.22 -19.84 5.03
N TRP A 262 21.03 -19.83 5.65
CA TRP A 262 20.91 -19.62 7.09
C TRP A 262 21.69 -20.69 7.88
N GLY A 263 22.38 -20.27 8.93
CA GLY A 263 23.22 -21.14 9.76
C GLY A 263 24.63 -21.38 9.23
N LYS A 264 24.98 -20.88 8.02
CA LYS A 264 26.36 -20.82 7.54
C LYS A 264 26.91 -19.40 7.69
N ALA A 265 28.19 -19.28 8.04
CA ALA A 265 28.86 -17.98 8.13
C ALA A 265 29.11 -17.40 6.73
N GLY A 266 28.95 -16.08 6.59
CA GLY A 266 29.25 -15.32 5.38
C GLY A 266 28.05 -15.05 4.48
N GLY A 267 28.19 -14.05 3.60
CA GLY A 267 27.20 -13.72 2.56
C GLY A 267 26.06 -12.81 3.01
N VAL A 268 25.65 -12.78 4.28
CA VAL A 268 24.58 -11.86 4.73
C VAL A 268 25.07 -10.41 4.73
N VAL A 269 24.33 -9.53 4.07
CA VAL A 269 24.51 -8.07 4.13
C VAL A 269 23.31 -7.49 4.86
N ALA A 270 23.54 -6.65 5.87
CA ALA A 270 22.45 -6.00 6.58
C ALA A 270 21.64 -5.12 5.62
N MET A 271 20.35 -4.92 5.91
CA MET A 271 19.47 -4.29 4.94
C MET A 271 19.84 -2.81 4.70
N GLU A 272 20.27 -2.12 5.74
CA GLU A 272 20.80 -0.75 5.68
C GLU A 272 22.14 -0.66 4.92
N ASP A 273 22.95 -1.73 4.95
CA ASP A 273 24.26 -1.76 4.29
C ASP A 273 24.15 -1.95 2.79
N HIS A 274 23.02 -2.43 2.28
CA HIS A 274 22.77 -2.50 0.83
C HIS A 274 22.96 -1.13 0.16
N CYS A 275 22.79 -0.04 0.91
CA CYS A 275 23.02 1.31 0.40
C CYS A 275 24.47 1.62 0.00
N ASN A 276 25.41 0.70 0.24
CA ASN A 276 26.79 0.82 -0.22
C ASN A 276 27.01 0.46 -1.70
N TRP A 277 26.00 -0.06 -2.41
CA TRP A 277 26.11 -0.47 -3.82
C TRP A 277 25.33 0.44 -4.76
N GLN A 278 25.91 0.72 -5.93
CA GLN A 278 25.24 1.48 -6.99
C GLN A 278 23.99 0.77 -7.50
N PHE A 279 24.05 -0.55 -7.68
CA PHE A 279 22.96 -1.33 -8.25
C PHE A 279 22.46 -2.39 -7.27
N LEU A 280 21.14 -2.51 -7.16
CA LEU A 280 20.48 -3.50 -6.30
C LEU A 280 19.49 -4.31 -7.13
N ALA A 281 19.58 -5.64 -7.09
CA ALA A 281 18.61 -6.49 -7.79
C ALA A 281 17.38 -6.76 -6.92
N HIS A 282 16.19 -6.74 -7.54
CA HIS A 282 14.95 -7.22 -6.96
C HIS A 282 14.43 -8.43 -7.74
N THR A 283 14.02 -9.45 -7.01
CA THR A 283 13.47 -10.69 -7.56
C THR A 283 12.19 -11.08 -6.81
N GLU A 284 11.29 -11.74 -7.53
CA GLU A 284 10.21 -12.50 -6.89
C GLU A 284 10.78 -13.70 -6.13
N GLY A 285 10.01 -14.22 -5.19
CA GLY A 285 10.37 -15.37 -4.36
C GLY A 285 9.35 -16.49 -4.55
N ASN A 286 8.70 -16.88 -3.45
CA ASN A 286 7.46 -17.65 -3.51
C ASN A 286 6.31 -16.82 -4.13
N SER A 287 6.34 -15.50 -3.92
CA SER A 287 5.45 -14.52 -4.54
C SER A 287 6.16 -13.15 -4.65
N TRP A 288 5.57 -12.06 -4.14
CA TRP A 288 6.26 -10.78 -3.99
C TRP A 288 7.41 -10.89 -2.98
N SER A 289 8.41 -10.01 -3.10
CA SER A 289 9.42 -9.85 -2.07
C SER A 289 9.24 -8.49 -1.38
N GLY A 290 9.08 -8.52 -0.05
CA GLY A 290 9.04 -7.30 0.77
C GLY A 290 10.32 -6.46 0.70
N ARG A 291 11.42 -7.01 0.18
CA ARG A 291 12.73 -6.35 0.10
C ARG A 291 12.69 -5.02 -0.67
N LEU A 292 11.89 -4.92 -1.73
CA LEU A 292 11.87 -3.70 -2.55
C LEU A 292 11.53 -2.45 -1.74
N ARG A 293 10.67 -2.59 -0.72
CA ARG A 293 10.36 -1.52 0.25
C ARG A 293 11.62 -0.95 0.91
N ASN A 294 12.61 -1.79 1.18
CA ASN A 294 13.87 -1.38 1.80
C ASN A 294 14.85 -0.84 0.76
N LEU A 295 15.01 -1.51 -0.39
CA LEU A 295 16.02 -1.14 -1.40
C LEU A 295 15.84 0.28 -1.94
N VAL A 296 14.59 0.72 -2.14
CA VAL A 296 14.31 2.06 -2.69
C VAL A 296 14.73 3.22 -1.77
N ASN A 297 15.15 2.94 -0.52
CA ASN A 297 15.66 3.97 0.39
C ASN A 297 17.13 4.34 0.09
N CYS A 298 17.85 3.51 -0.67
CA CYS A 298 19.31 3.53 -0.70
C CYS A 298 19.97 4.51 -1.66
N ASN A 299 19.23 5.28 -2.45
CA ASN A 299 19.78 6.04 -3.60
C ASN A 299 20.58 5.14 -4.55
N SER A 300 20.09 3.94 -4.81
CA SER A 300 20.70 2.95 -5.70
C SER A 300 19.77 2.70 -6.88
N ALA A 301 20.33 2.40 -8.04
CA ALA A 301 19.55 2.02 -9.21
C ALA A 301 19.06 0.57 -9.04
N ILE A 302 17.74 0.37 -9.08
CA ILE A 302 17.14 -0.94 -8.82
C ILE A 302 16.94 -1.68 -10.14
N VAL A 303 17.54 -2.86 -10.27
CA VAL A 303 17.33 -3.75 -11.43
C VAL A 303 16.26 -4.78 -11.08
N ILE A 304 15.20 -4.85 -11.87
CA ILE A 304 14.02 -5.67 -11.60
C ILE A 304 13.76 -6.56 -12.81
N HIS A 305 13.66 -7.87 -12.59
CA HIS A 305 13.19 -8.78 -13.64
C HIS A 305 11.75 -8.45 -14.05
N ASN A 306 11.47 -8.53 -15.34
CA ASN A 306 10.21 -8.11 -15.93
C ASN A 306 9.79 -9.08 -17.06
N PRO A 307 8.49 -9.46 -17.15
CA PRO A 307 7.39 -9.06 -16.28
C PRO A 307 7.47 -9.63 -14.86
N LEU A 308 6.87 -8.94 -13.90
CA LEU A 308 6.57 -9.45 -12.56
C LEU A 308 5.25 -10.23 -12.62
N GLU A 309 5.22 -11.45 -12.08
CA GLU A 309 4.01 -12.29 -12.03
C GLU A 309 3.11 -11.96 -10.83
N TRP A 310 3.68 -11.31 -9.83
CA TRP A 310 3.02 -10.91 -8.59
C TRP A 310 2.96 -9.38 -8.49
N VAL A 311 1.87 -8.88 -7.92
CA VAL A 311 1.59 -7.45 -7.81
C VAL A 311 1.44 -7.05 -6.35
N ALA A 312 2.42 -6.28 -5.85
CA ALA A 312 2.29 -5.54 -4.59
C ALA A 312 1.66 -4.16 -4.83
N HIS A 313 1.14 -3.53 -3.78
CA HIS A 313 0.33 -2.29 -3.88
C HIS A 313 1.02 -1.13 -4.62
N PHE A 314 2.35 -1.05 -4.58
CA PHE A 314 3.13 0.03 -5.20
C PHE A 314 3.76 -0.36 -6.55
N TYR A 315 3.63 -1.61 -7.00
CA TYR A 315 4.19 -2.04 -8.28
C TYR A 315 3.61 -1.28 -9.50
N PRO A 316 2.32 -0.86 -9.54
CA PRO A 316 1.82 -0.01 -10.60
C PRO A 316 2.54 1.34 -10.75
N LEU A 317 3.32 1.75 -9.74
CA LEU A 317 4.10 2.98 -9.75
C LEU A 317 5.51 2.80 -10.32
N LEU A 318 5.89 1.58 -10.70
CA LEU A 318 7.17 1.31 -11.35
C LEU A 318 7.15 1.89 -12.77
N ASN A 319 8.12 2.74 -13.07
CA ASN A 319 8.28 3.38 -14.36
C ASN A 319 9.59 2.91 -15.04
N PRO A 320 9.51 2.13 -16.14
CA PRO A 320 10.67 1.49 -16.76
C PRO A 320 11.50 2.40 -17.65
N SER A 321 11.04 3.61 -18.00
CA SER A 321 11.70 4.42 -19.03
C SER A 321 11.42 5.92 -18.94
N GLY A 322 12.16 6.69 -19.73
CA GLY A 322 12.00 8.14 -19.84
C GLY A 322 12.58 8.93 -18.66
N PRO A 323 12.32 10.25 -18.61
CA PRO A 323 12.91 11.14 -17.60
C PRO A 323 12.55 10.76 -16.16
N ALA A 324 11.35 10.21 -15.95
CA ALA A 324 10.82 9.77 -14.66
C ALA A 324 11.07 8.28 -14.35
N GLN A 325 11.90 7.59 -15.15
CA GLN A 325 12.29 6.21 -14.89
C GLN A 325 12.79 6.04 -13.45
N ASN A 326 12.27 5.04 -12.74
CA ASN A 326 12.55 4.79 -11.33
C ASN A 326 13.00 3.34 -11.05
N TYR A 327 13.21 2.54 -12.10
CA TYR A 327 13.90 1.24 -12.04
C TYR A 327 14.46 0.87 -13.42
N ILE A 328 15.36 -0.11 -13.45
CA ILE A 328 15.93 -0.71 -14.65
C ILE A 328 15.25 -2.06 -14.89
N PRO A 329 14.44 -2.21 -15.95
CA PRO A 329 13.86 -3.51 -16.29
C PRO A 329 14.95 -4.43 -16.87
N ALA A 330 14.93 -5.69 -16.43
CA ALA A 330 15.69 -6.79 -17.02
C ALA A 330 14.73 -7.89 -17.51
N ALA A 331 15.17 -8.73 -18.43
CA ALA A 331 14.40 -9.90 -18.83
C ALA A 331 14.07 -10.80 -17.62
N ALA A 332 12.91 -11.46 -17.63
CA ALA A 332 12.46 -12.36 -16.55
C ALA A 332 13.51 -13.43 -16.17
N ASN A 333 14.31 -13.87 -17.14
CA ASN A 333 15.39 -14.84 -16.98
C ASN A 333 16.80 -14.21 -16.98
N TRP A 334 16.91 -12.89 -16.87
CA TRP A 334 18.17 -12.15 -16.74
C TRP A 334 19.17 -12.31 -17.90
N THR A 335 18.73 -12.74 -19.08
CA THR A 335 19.64 -12.93 -20.24
C THR A 335 20.31 -11.66 -20.72
N ASP A 336 19.69 -10.50 -20.49
CA ASP A 336 20.17 -9.16 -20.83
C ASP A 336 20.96 -8.50 -19.69
N LEU A 337 21.12 -9.16 -18.53
CA LEU A 337 21.73 -8.55 -17.35
C LEU A 337 23.18 -8.10 -17.59
N ARG A 338 23.96 -8.88 -18.35
CA ARG A 338 25.34 -8.51 -18.70
C ARG A 338 25.37 -7.21 -19.50
N ASP A 339 24.48 -7.05 -20.47
CA ASP A 339 24.43 -5.88 -21.33
C ASP A 339 23.93 -4.66 -20.56
N ILE A 340 22.91 -4.84 -19.71
CA ILE A 340 22.42 -3.83 -18.76
C ILE A 340 23.58 -3.32 -17.90
N MET A 341 24.30 -4.21 -17.23
CA MET A 341 25.40 -3.81 -16.33
C MET A 341 26.56 -3.18 -17.09
N THR A 342 26.90 -3.69 -18.27
CA THR A 342 27.96 -3.10 -19.12
C THR A 342 27.59 -1.67 -19.52
N HIS A 343 26.33 -1.42 -19.89
CA HIS A 343 25.84 -0.09 -20.25
C HIS A 343 25.91 0.87 -19.06
N TYR A 344 25.29 0.53 -17.93
CA TYR A 344 25.18 1.45 -16.78
C TYR A 344 26.50 1.65 -16.02
N LEU A 345 27.48 0.75 -16.17
CA LEU A 345 28.84 0.94 -15.66
C LEU A 345 29.76 1.72 -16.61
N SER A 346 29.34 1.94 -17.86
CA SER A 346 30.09 2.77 -18.79
C SER A 346 30.07 4.25 -18.38
N PRO A 347 31.08 5.06 -18.80
CA PRO A 347 31.07 6.50 -18.57
C PRO A 347 29.80 7.21 -19.07
N ALA A 348 29.20 6.72 -20.16
CA ALA A 348 27.97 7.28 -20.71
C ALA A 348 26.73 6.90 -19.88
N GLY A 349 26.63 5.65 -19.41
CA GLY A 349 25.46 5.17 -18.67
C GLY A 349 25.42 5.55 -17.19
N GLN A 350 26.54 5.96 -16.59
CA GLN A 350 26.60 6.33 -15.17
C GLN A 350 25.69 7.52 -14.83
N ALA A 351 25.57 8.51 -15.72
CA ALA A 351 24.67 9.64 -15.51
C ALA A 351 23.19 9.20 -15.46
N ASP A 352 22.82 8.26 -16.33
CA ASP A 352 21.47 7.69 -16.35
C ASP A 352 21.20 6.83 -15.11
N ALA A 353 22.15 5.99 -14.70
CA ALA A 353 22.00 5.19 -13.48
C ALA A 353 21.82 6.07 -12.24
N ALA A 354 22.62 7.14 -12.11
CA ALA A 354 22.51 8.09 -11.00
C ALA A 354 21.17 8.84 -11.00
N ARG A 355 20.67 9.23 -12.18
CA ARG A 355 19.34 9.84 -12.34
C ARG A 355 18.24 8.87 -11.93
N ILE A 356 18.28 7.62 -12.40
CA ILE A 356 17.30 6.58 -12.03
C ILE A 356 17.32 6.36 -10.51
N ALA A 357 18.48 6.22 -9.91
CA ALA A 357 18.63 6.05 -8.46
C ALA A 357 18.02 7.24 -7.66
N THR A 358 18.27 8.46 -8.12
CA THR A 358 17.70 9.68 -7.53
C THR A 358 16.18 9.70 -7.67
N ASN A 359 15.66 9.34 -8.84
CA ASN A 359 14.22 9.23 -9.08
C ASN A 359 13.58 8.15 -8.19
N THR A 360 14.18 6.97 -8.08
CA THR A 360 13.71 5.89 -7.19
C THR A 360 13.57 6.40 -5.77
N GLN A 361 14.60 7.07 -5.26
CA GLN A 361 14.62 7.58 -3.90
C GLN A 361 13.56 8.68 -3.70
N ALA A 362 13.56 9.72 -4.53
CA ALA A 362 12.61 10.83 -4.42
C ALA A 362 11.15 10.36 -4.57
N PHE A 363 10.91 9.41 -5.48
CA PHE A 363 9.56 8.95 -5.77
C PHE A 363 9.04 7.98 -4.71
N PHE A 364 9.83 6.97 -4.32
CA PHE A 364 9.38 5.98 -3.35
C PHE A 364 9.72 6.38 -1.90
N ARG A 365 11.00 6.53 -1.54
CA ARG A 365 11.40 6.82 -0.15
C ARG A 365 10.75 8.10 0.36
N ASP A 366 10.75 9.15 -0.45
CA ASP A 366 10.37 10.49 -0.01
C ASP A 366 8.89 10.79 -0.21
N ARG A 367 8.15 9.90 -0.88
CA ARG A 367 6.73 10.12 -1.18
C ARG A 367 5.90 8.84 -1.05
N TYR A 368 5.94 7.95 -2.04
CA TYR A 368 4.97 6.86 -2.17
C TYR A 368 5.15 5.65 -1.23
N MET A 369 6.28 5.55 -0.51
CA MET A 369 6.50 4.54 0.54
C MET A 369 6.60 5.15 1.94
N THR A 370 6.22 6.41 2.09
CA THR A 370 6.20 7.04 3.42
C THR A 370 5.12 6.42 4.32
N PRO A 371 5.27 6.48 5.65
CA PRO A 371 4.19 6.09 6.57
C PRO A 371 2.86 6.81 6.28
N ALA A 372 2.90 8.07 5.86
CA ALA A 372 1.72 8.82 5.43
C ALA A 372 1.05 8.20 4.18
N ALA A 373 1.81 7.84 3.15
CA ALA A 373 1.29 7.17 1.96
C ALA A 373 0.58 5.85 2.30
N GLU A 374 1.18 5.05 3.19
CA GLU A 374 0.59 3.79 3.66
C GLU A 374 -0.75 4.02 4.39
N ALA A 375 -0.82 4.98 5.32
CA ALA A 375 -2.05 5.29 6.03
C ALA A 375 -3.14 5.80 5.07
N CYS A 376 -2.78 6.64 4.11
CA CYS A 376 -3.67 7.10 3.04
C CYS A 376 -4.18 5.95 2.15
N TYR A 377 -3.32 4.99 1.80
CA TYR A 377 -3.69 3.80 1.02
C TYR A 377 -4.71 2.95 1.79
N ILE A 378 -4.44 2.65 3.06
CA ILE A 378 -5.32 1.82 3.89
C ILE A 378 -6.68 2.50 4.09
N ARG A 379 -6.72 3.80 4.40
CA ARG A 379 -8.00 4.53 4.49
C ARG A 379 -8.78 4.47 3.18
N ARG A 380 -8.09 4.61 2.02
CA ARG A 380 -8.76 4.48 0.72
C ARG A 380 -9.27 3.07 0.48
N MET A 381 -8.58 2.02 0.92
CA MET A 381 -9.08 0.65 0.84
C MET A 381 -10.40 0.50 1.61
N ILE A 382 -10.48 1.05 2.83
CA ILE A 382 -11.70 1.02 3.66
C ILE A 382 -12.87 1.68 2.90
N TYR A 383 -12.67 2.89 2.37
CA TYR A 383 -13.69 3.59 1.60
C TYR A 383 -14.14 2.85 0.34
N GLU A 384 -13.20 2.32 -0.45
CA GLU A 384 -13.54 1.65 -1.71
C GLU A 384 -14.12 0.25 -1.51
N TRP A 385 -13.71 -0.45 -0.45
CA TRP A 385 -14.31 -1.72 -0.05
C TRP A 385 -15.77 -1.56 0.33
N ALA A 386 -16.11 -0.54 1.13
CA ALA A 386 -17.48 -0.27 1.56
C ALA A 386 -18.47 -0.12 0.38
N LYS A 387 -18.01 0.42 -0.76
CA LYS A 387 -18.85 0.61 -1.96
C LYS A 387 -19.30 -0.71 -2.60
N VAL A 388 -18.51 -1.76 -2.45
CA VAL A 388 -18.78 -3.08 -3.04
C VAL A 388 -19.24 -4.11 -2.04
N GLN A 389 -19.21 -3.83 -0.74
CA GLN A 389 -19.77 -4.71 0.30
C GLN A 389 -21.31 -4.77 0.18
N ARG A 390 -21.88 -5.98 0.20
CA ARG A 390 -23.34 -6.22 0.03
C ARG A 390 -24.05 -6.71 1.29
N TRP A 391 -23.46 -6.44 2.44
CA TRP A 391 -24.07 -6.64 3.76
C TRP A 391 -23.73 -5.48 4.68
N GLU A 392 -24.54 -5.30 5.72
CA GLU A 392 -24.28 -4.35 6.80
C GLU A 392 -23.45 -5.05 7.89
N PRO A 393 -22.21 -4.59 8.17
CA PRO A 393 -21.43 -5.13 9.27
C PRO A 393 -22.10 -4.85 10.60
N ARG A 394 -22.09 -5.83 11.50
CA ARG A 394 -22.68 -5.70 12.84
C ARG A 394 -21.63 -5.97 13.88
N LEU A 395 -21.58 -5.14 14.92
CA LEU A 395 -20.72 -5.37 16.09
C LEU A 395 -21.31 -6.42 17.05
N PHE A 396 -22.63 -6.50 17.13
CA PHE A 396 -23.34 -7.42 18.02
C PHE A 396 -24.02 -8.54 17.25
N LYS A 397 -24.13 -9.69 17.90
CA LYS A 397 -24.93 -10.84 17.45
C LYS A 397 -25.85 -11.32 18.58
N PRO A 398 -26.94 -12.03 18.27
CA PRO A 398 -27.78 -12.63 19.30
C PRO A 398 -26.96 -13.52 20.23
N ALA A 399 -27.17 -13.37 21.53
CA ALA A 399 -26.55 -14.23 22.54
C ALA A 399 -27.26 -15.59 22.54
N THR A 400 -26.47 -16.66 22.58
CA THR A 400 -26.95 -18.04 22.67
C THR A 400 -26.45 -18.69 23.95
N ASP A 401 -27.21 -19.65 24.48
CA ASP A 401 -26.73 -20.54 25.52
C ASP A 401 -25.75 -21.58 24.96
N LYS A 402 -25.25 -22.45 25.85
CA LYS A 402 -24.33 -23.56 25.50
C LYS A 402 -24.92 -24.56 24.49
N ASP A 403 -26.24 -24.59 24.34
CA ASP A 403 -26.97 -25.48 23.44
C ASP A 403 -27.39 -24.75 22.14
N GLY A 404 -26.91 -23.51 21.93
CA GLY A 404 -27.18 -22.70 20.76
C GLY A 404 -28.54 -22.00 20.75
N LYS A 405 -29.30 -22.03 21.85
CA LYS A 405 -30.63 -21.39 21.93
C LYS A 405 -30.50 -19.90 22.24
N PRO A 406 -31.29 -19.03 21.58
CA PRO A 406 -31.29 -17.60 21.88
C PRO A 406 -31.64 -17.33 23.35
N THR A 407 -30.85 -16.51 24.03
CA THR A 407 -31.09 -16.10 25.42
C THR A 407 -31.80 -14.74 25.53
N GLY A 408 -32.13 -14.12 24.40
CA GLY A 408 -32.81 -12.81 24.32
C GLY A 408 -31.90 -11.59 24.50
N GLY A 409 -30.60 -11.78 24.76
CA GLY A 409 -29.59 -10.71 24.81
C GLY A 409 -28.76 -10.61 23.54
N GLU A 410 -27.83 -9.65 23.52
CA GLU A 410 -26.81 -9.50 22.48
C GLU A 410 -25.40 -9.72 23.06
N LYS A 411 -24.50 -10.25 22.23
CA LYS A 411 -23.09 -10.45 22.54
C LYS A 411 -22.24 -9.77 21.47
N MET A 412 -21.21 -9.02 21.89
CA MET A 412 -20.23 -8.44 20.97
C MET A 412 -19.51 -9.55 20.19
N ARG A 413 -19.29 -9.31 18.90
CA ARG A 413 -18.51 -10.20 18.03
C ARG A 413 -17.02 -9.96 18.28
N GLY A 414 -16.29 -11.04 18.58
CA GLY A 414 -14.84 -11.00 18.67
C GLY A 414 -14.27 -10.20 19.84
N PHE A 415 -13.10 -9.59 19.61
CA PHE A 415 -12.36 -8.79 20.59
C PHE A 415 -11.91 -7.46 19.97
N SER A 416 -11.78 -6.41 20.79
CA SER A 416 -11.07 -5.20 20.36
C SER A 416 -9.63 -5.53 20.02
N TRP A 417 -9.04 -4.77 19.10
CA TRP A 417 -7.66 -4.94 18.66
C TRP A 417 -6.66 -4.96 19.82
N GLU A 418 -6.79 -4.05 20.79
CA GLU A 418 -5.88 -3.92 21.94
C GLU A 418 -5.86 -5.19 22.79
N ARG A 419 -7.02 -5.85 22.92
CA ARG A 419 -7.14 -7.11 23.65
C ARG A 419 -6.62 -8.28 22.82
N PHE A 420 -6.90 -8.31 21.52
CA PHE A 420 -6.49 -9.41 20.66
C PHE A 420 -4.97 -9.44 20.42
N ALA A 421 -4.35 -8.29 20.22
CA ALA A 421 -2.92 -8.17 19.93
C ALA A 421 -2.05 -8.75 21.06
N TRP A 422 -2.45 -8.50 22.31
CA TRP A 422 -1.72 -8.95 23.51
C TRP A 422 -2.21 -10.24 24.12
N ARG A 423 -3.22 -10.88 23.52
CA ARG A 423 -3.65 -12.21 23.91
C ARG A 423 -2.78 -13.25 23.20
N PRO A 424 -2.10 -14.15 23.94
CA PRO A 424 -1.44 -15.28 23.30
C PRO A 424 -2.51 -16.16 22.63
N PRO A 425 -2.33 -16.59 21.37
CA PRO A 425 -3.22 -17.57 20.78
C PRO A 425 -3.10 -18.89 21.57
N PRO A 426 -4.13 -19.74 21.59
CA PRO A 426 -3.97 -21.12 22.03
C PRO A 426 -2.83 -21.81 21.30
N ALA A 427 -2.17 -22.75 21.98
CA ALA A 427 -0.98 -23.41 21.46
C ALA A 427 -1.30 -24.12 20.13
N PHE A 428 -0.66 -23.67 19.05
CA PHE A 428 -0.70 -24.33 17.75
C PHE A 428 0.55 -25.21 17.60
N LYS A 429 0.39 -26.53 17.65
CA LYS A 429 1.52 -27.46 17.47
C LYS A 429 1.73 -27.69 15.98
N ILE A 430 2.72 -27.00 15.40
CA ILE A 430 3.15 -27.24 14.02
C ILE A 430 3.63 -28.71 13.95
N PRO A 431 2.96 -29.60 13.21
CA PRO A 431 3.40 -30.98 13.05
C PRO A 431 4.80 -31.03 12.39
N PRO A 432 5.60 -32.09 12.62
CA PRO A 432 6.80 -32.31 11.81
C PRO A 432 6.42 -32.35 10.32
N PRO A 433 7.23 -31.74 9.42
CA PRO A 433 6.89 -31.63 8.01
C PRO A 433 6.66 -33.03 7.41
N PRO A 434 5.49 -33.31 6.81
CA PRO A 434 5.34 -34.43 5.90
C PRO A 434 6.02 -34.10 4.56
N ASP A 435 6.18 -35.11 3.69
CA ASP A 435 6.56 -34.90 2.29
C ASP A 435 5.46 -34.16 1.49
N ASP A 436 4.25 -34.00 2.05
CA ASP A 436 3.11 -33.28 1.50
C ASP A 436 2.58 -32.14 2.41
N TYR A 437 2.23 -31.01 1.79
CA TYR A 437 2.06 -29.65 2.34
C TYR A 437 0.89 -29.45 3.34
N PHE A 438 0.23 -30.51 3.82
CA PHE A 438 -1.10 -30.40 4.43
C PHE A 438 -1.09 -30.43 5.97
N PHE A 439 -0.88 -29.28 6.63
CA PHE A 439 -0.93 -29.17 8.10
C PHE A 439 -2.32 -28.81 8.62
N ARG A 440 -2.92 -29.60 9.52
CA ARG A 440 -4.19 -29.18 10.16
C ARG A 440 -4.00 -28.01 11.13
N SER A 441 -4.45 -26.82 10.77
CA SER A 441 -4.62 -25.64 11.64
C SER A 441 -5.49 -25.96 12.87
N ASP A 442 -5.00 -25.61 14.07
CA ASP A 442 -5.81 -25.54 15.29
C ASP A 442 -6.66 -24.26 15.25
N LYS A 443 -7.97 -24.43 15.39
CA LYS A 443 -8.97 -23.37 15.26
C LYS A 443 -9.26 -22.75 16.62
N VAL A 444 -9.43 -21.44 16.63
CA VAL A 444 -10.24 -20.75 17.64
C VAL A 444 -11.15 -19.82 16.88
N ASP A 445 -12.34 -20.31 16.54
CA ASP A 445 -13.39 -19.38 16.18
C ASP A 445 -13.77 -18.63 17.46
N PHE A 446 -13.75 -17.29 17.44
CA PHE A 446 -14.22 -16.49 18.58
C PHE A 446 -15.74 -16.26 18.49
N GLU A 447 -16.35 -16.63 17.36
CA GLU A 447 -17.78 -16.63 17.16
C GLU A 447 -18.43 -17.94 17.66
N ASP A 448 -17.69 -19.05 17.75
CA ASP A 448 -18.09 -20.24 18.51
C ASP A 448 -17.72 -20.12 20.00
#